data_AF-A0A1E7X6Q8-F1
#
_entry.id   AF-A0A1E7X6Q8-F1
#
_cell.length_a   1.000
_cell.length_b   1.000
_cell.length_c   1.000
_cell.angle_alpha   90.00
_cell.angle_beta   90.00
_cell.angle_gamma   90.00
#
_symmetry.space_group_name_H-M   'P 1'
#
loop_
_entity.id
_entity.type
_entity.pdbx_description
1 polymer ?
#
loop_
_entity_poly.entity_id
_entity_poly.type
_entity_poly.pdbx_seq_one_letter_code
_entity_poly.pdbx_strand_id
1 'polypeptide(L)'
;MMRLLLAACLVFAMGSASACSCEFGEDAGFIHASLGRLPANARGALFQLPPTAGATLDPASFTIVSDRHKSPLKVLITWPELGISQPGYLSKRMLARVGPAGGFRPGARYTISYSGKADFWRFPTRTSFTIDAAALEVGPYRLIAAGAPLRRLLQSDENGGGCYSQQAAVVAEFDYRLPEHYAPYRSAMIYVSETGHANGTASLVAYSPSQCQPWALHTNTDRGGRDLVHTSCEQPGPPVTVRGRAGLLEVEDRLQVTNDLQIDFSRAAAGACTATAMLNDTVARADTARIKQLVCEAAREPFREDSSQRVSLPTVATLLTLLRMRGQLEQECIDMLSYKWRAELQYASGPLLGTALRVADNARTNLLYIIGNLVDAVSPATPPSSTKN
;
A
#
# COMPACT_ATOMS: atom_id res chain seq x y z
N MET A 1 -18.24 -48.41 1.98
CA MET A 1 -18.46 -47.27 1.07
C MET A 1 -18.85 -45.97 1.80
N MET A 2 -19.75 -45.98 2.78
CA MET A 2 -20.21 -44.73 3.46
C MET A 2 -19.10 -43.94 4.19
N ARG A 3 -18.08 -44.59 4.75
CA ARG A 3 -16.92 -43.93 5.38
C ARG A 3 -15.97 -43.24 4.38
N LEU A 4 -15.89 -43.73 3.15
CA LEU A 4 -15.05 -43.14 2.08
C LEU A 4 -15.70 -41.88 1.48
N LEU A 5 -17.04 -41.86 1.38
CA LEU A 5 -17.81 -40.68 0.98
C LEU A 5 -17.73 -39.55 2.02
N LEU A 6 -17.77 -39.89 3.31
CA LEU A 6 -17.61 -38.91 4.40
C LEU A 6 -16.21 -38.28 4.43
N ALA A 7 -15.17 -39.07 4.17
CA ALA A 7 -13.80 -38.56 4.07
C ALA A 7 -13.60 -37.66 2.84
N ALA A 8 -14.18 -38.01 1.69
CA ALA A 8 -14.14 -37.16 0.49
C ALA A 8 -14.91 -35.84 0.70
N CYS A 9 -16.10 -35.88 1.32
CA CYS A 9 -16.83 -34.65 1.66
C CYS A 9 -16.08 -33.76 2.65
N LEU A 10 -15.31 -34.33 3.59
CA LEU A 10 -14.48 -33.55 4.51
C LEU A 10 -13.31 -32.85 3.81
N VAL A 11 -12.70 -33.47 2.79
CA VAL A 11 -11.62 -32.85 1.99
C VAL A 11 -12.15 -31.73 1.08
N PHE A 12 -13.36 -31.87 0.55
CA PHE A 12 -14.00 -30.80 -0.25
C PHE A 12 -14.68 -29.72 0.61
N ALA A 13 -15.00 -29.99 1.88
CA ALA A 13 -15.54 -29.01 2.83
C ALA A 13 -14.45 -28.20 3.56
N MET A 14 -13.18 -28.62 3.46
CA MET A 14 -12.05 -27.76 3.78
C MET A 14 -11.93 -26.72 2.66
N GLY A 15 -12.77 -25.69 2.74
CA GLY A 15 -12.60 -24.47 1.96
C GLY A 15 -11.14 -24.06 2.02
N SER A 16 -10.56 -23.73 0.87
CA SER A 16 -9.15 -23.42 0.72
C SER A 16 -8.75 -22.35 1.75
N ALA A 17 -8.23 -22.78 2.89
CA ALA A 17 -7.59 -21.90 3.84
C ALA A 17 -6.31 -21.45 3.15
N SER A 18 -6.43 -20.35 2.40
CA SER A 18 -5.30 -19.68 1.79
C SER A 18 -4.51 -19.03 2.93
N ALA A 19 -3.64 -19.80 3.57
CA ALA A 19 -2.60 -19.23 4.41
C ALA A 19 -1.83 -18.23 3.55
N CYS A 20 -1.67 -17.01 4.05
CA CYS A 20 -0.98 -15.96 3.32
C CYS A 20 0.47 -16.36 3.07
N SER A 21 0.75 -16.93 1.89
CA SER A 21 2.11 -17.15 1.45
C SER A 21 2.62 -15.84 0.88
N CYS A 22 3.37 -15.10 1.70
CA CYS A 22 4.11 -13.94 1.20
C CYS A 22 5.14 -14.45 0.19
N GLU A 23 5.31 -13.73 -0.93
CA GLU A 23 6.37 -14.05 -1.88
C GLU A 23 7.71 -13.96 -1.15
N PHE A 24 8.42 -15.09 -1.06
CA PHE A 24 9.72 -15.18 -0.39
C PHE A 24 10.77 -14.51 -1.27
N GLY A 25 11.10 -13.26 -0.93
CA GLY A 25 12.26 -12.56 -1.47
C GLY A 25 12.92 -11.73 -0.37
N GLU A 26 14.25 -11.82 -0.25
CA GLU A 26 15.00 -10.96 0.67
C GLU A 26 15.15 -9.57 0.06
N ASP A 27 14.78 -8.52 0.80
CA ASP A 27 14.99 -7.13 0.38
C ASP A 27 16.49 -6.79 0.45
N ALA A 28 17.23 -7.16 -0.60
CA ALA A 28 18.67 -6.95 -0.76
C ALA A 28 19.04 -6.71 -2.22
N GLY A 29 20.14 -5.98 -2.46
CA GLY A 29 20.62 -5.56 -3.78
C GLY A 29 20.51 -4.05 -4.04
N PHE A 30 20.64 -3.62 -5.30
CA PHE A 30 20.60 -2.20 -5.67
C PHE A 30 19.15 -1.68 -5.73
N ILE A 31 18.73 -0.92 -4.73
CA ILE A 31 17.33 -0.47 -4.57
C ILE A 31 16.85 0.49 -5.66
N HIS A 32 17.78 1.21 -6.30
CA HIS A 32 17.49 2.15 -7.39
C HIS A 32 18.14 1.70 -8.71
N ALA A 33 18.21 0.39 -8.96
CA ALA A 33 18.84 -0.17 -10.16
C ALA A 33 18.22 0.30 -11.50
N SER A 34 16.96 0.74 -11.48
CA SER A 34 16.25 1.28 -12.65
C SER A 34 16.61 2.74 -12.97
N LEU A 35 17.31 3.43 -12.06
CA LEU A 35 17.68 4.82 -12.26
C LEU A 35 18.80 4.94 -13.31
N GLY A 36 18.48 5.53 -14.45
CA GLY A 36 19.44 5.68 -15.56
C GLY A 36 20.46 6.80 -15.39
N ARG A 37 20.33 7.64 -14.35
CA ARG A 37 21.19 8.81 -14.15
C ARG A 37 21.34 9.22 -12.68
N LEU A 38 22.48 9.82 -12.34
CA LEU A 38 22.76 10.38 -11.02
C LEU A 38 23.39 11.77 -11.16
N PRO A 39 23.24 12.68 -10.19
CA PRO A 39 23.84 14.01 -10.27
C PRO A 39 25.36 13.97 -10.14
N ALA A 40 26.05 15.04 -10.56
CA ALA A 40 27.52 15.12 -10.56
C ALA A 40 28.16 14.94 -9.17
N ASN A 41 27.43 15.27 -8.10
CA ASN A 41 27.85 15.15 -6.71
C ASN A 41 27.37 13.86 -6.03
N ALA A 42 26.88 12.87 -6.79
CA ALA A 42 26.62 11.55 -6.25
C ALA A 42 27.91 10.91 -5.70
N ARG A 43 27.77 10.19 -4.58
CA ARG A 43 28.87 9.56 -3.83
C ARG A 43 28.88 8.03 -3.98
N GLY A 44 27.76 7.45 -4.39
CA GLY A 44 27.61 6.02 -4.66
C GLY A 44 26.19 5.68 -5.08
N ALA A 45 25.98 4.45 -5.56
CA ALA A 45 24.64 3.89 -5.70
C ALA A 45 24.24 3.17 -4.41
N LEU A 46 22.96 3.22 -4.05
CA LEU A 46 22.46 2.58 -2.83
C LEU A 46 22.30 1.06 -3.02
N PHE A 47 22.84 0.33 -2.05
CA PHE A 47 22.80 -1.11 -1.96
C PHE A 47 22.23 -1.52 -0.60
N GLN A 48 21.15 -2.29 -0.62
CA GLN A 48 20.50 -2.80 0.58
C GLN A 48 21.05 -4.18 0.95
N LEU A 49 21.36 -4.36 2.23
CA LEU A 49 21.77 -5.63 2.82
C LEU A 49 20.54 -6.42 3.30
N PRO A 50 20.62 -7.76 3.33
CA PRO A 50 19.55 -8.58 3.91
C PRO A 50 19.36 -8.23 5.40
N PRO A 51 18.11 -8.13 5.91
CA PRO A 51 17.83 -7.80 7.31
C PRO A 51 18.44 -8.81 8.31
N THR A 52 18.54 -10.07 7.90
CA THR A 52 19.05 -11.21 8.69
C THR A 52 20.57 -11.31 8.67
N ALA A 53 21.22 -10.64 7.72
CA ALA A 53 22.65 -10.72 7.58
C ALA A 53 23.28 -9.69 8.52
N GLY A 54 23.94 -10.16 9.59
CA GLY A 54 24.99 -9.38 10.27
C GLY A 54 26.20 -9.11 9.36
N ALA A 55 25.99 -9.03 8.05
CA ALA A 55 27.00 -9.03 7.03
C ALA A 55 27.75 -7.71 6.99
N THR A 56 29.06 -7.82 7.04
CA THR A 56 29.97 -6.78 6.61
C THR A 56 30.12 -6.87 5.09
N LEU A 57 29.85 -5.78 4.37
CA LEU A 57 30.16 -5.71 2.94
C LEU A 57 31.65 -5.56 2.73
N ASP A 58 32.22 -6.42 1.88
CA ASP A 58 33.60 -6.31 1.40
C ASP A 58 33.63 -5.50 0.08
N PRO A 59 34.39 -4.41 -0.02
CA PRO A 59 34.63 -3.71 -1.29
C PRO A 59 35.04 -4.64 -2.45
N ALA A 60 35.73 -5.75 -2.19
CA ALA A 60 36.11 -6.72 -3.21
C ALA A 60 34.92 -7.52 -3.80
N SER A 61 33.77 -7.52 -3.13
CA SER A 61 32.53 -8.12 -3.65
C SER A 61 31.86 -7.26 -4.73
N PHE A 62 32.42 -6.10 -5.05
CA PHE A 62 31.88 -5.17 -6.03
C PHE A 62 32.90 -4.89 -7.14
N THR A 63 32.38 -4.74 -8.35
CA THR A 63 33.16 -4.29 -9.51
C THR A 63 32.50 -3.04 -10.09
N ILE A 64 33.28 -1.97 -10.25
CA ILE A 64 32.84 -0.72 -10.89
C ILE A 64 33.60 -0.55 -12.20
N VAL A 65 32.88 -0.45 -13.31
CA VAL A 65 33.46 -0.13 -14.63
C VAL A 65 32.88 1.19 -15.14
N SER A 66 33.68 1.91 -15.92
CA SER A 66 33.28 3.16 -16.57
C SER A 66 33.67 3.14 -18.04
N ASP A 67 32.85 3.76 -18.88
CA ASP A 67 33.19 4.00 -20.29
C ASP A 67 34.41 4.92 -20.50
N ARG A 68 34.85 5.63 -19.45
CA ARG A 68 36.04 6.51 -19.47
C ARG A 68 37.31 5.86 -18.93
N HIS A 69 37.26 4.61 -18.48
CA HIS A 69 38.41 3.90 -17.90
C HIS A 69 38.53 2.49 -18.46
N LYS A 70 39.76 2.07 -18.82
CA LYS A 70 40.01 0.73 -19.39
C LYS A 70 39.99 -0.40 -18.35
N SER A 71 40.13 -0.06 -17.07
CA SER A 71 40.22 -1.04 -15.97
C SER A 71 39.15 -0.76 -14.92
N PRO A 72 38.71 -1.78 -14.17
CA PRO A 72 37.82 -1.58 -13.04
C PRO A 72 38.36 -0.56 -12.03
N LEU A 73 37.46 0.24 -11.46
CA LEU A 73 37.77 1.28 -10.49
C LEU A 73 37.79 0.71 -9.08
N LYS A 74 38.65 1.27 -8.22
CA LYS A 74 38.68 0.95 -6.79
C LYS A 74 37.35 1.32 -6.14
N VAL A 75 36.75 0.38 -5.42
CA VAL A 75 35.47 0.56 -4.72
C VAL A 75 35.67 1.25 -3.36
N LEU A 76 34.73 2.12 -3.02
CA LEU A 76 34.52 2.72 -1.71
C LEU A 76 33.10 2.41 -1.25
N ILE A 77 32.97 1.96 -0.01
CA ILE A 77 31.68 1.71 0.64
C ILE A 77 31.52 2.73 1.77
N THR A 78 30.40 3.45 1.78
CA THR A 78 30.02 4.37 2.87
C THR A 78 28.61 4.06 3.37
N TRP A 79 28.24 4.58 4.53
CA TRP A 79 27.02 4.22 5.23
C TRP A 79 26.21 5.49 5.55
N PRO A 80 25.17 5.82 4.76
CA PRO A 80 24.31 6.95 5.08
C PRO A 80 23.45 6.67 6.32
N GLU A 81 23.04 7.72 7.01
CA GLU A 81 22.23 7.65 8.21
C GLU A 81 20.75 7.90 7.89
N LEU A 82 19.88 6.96 8.28
CA LEU A 82 18.43 7.17 8.13
C LEU A 82 17.84 8.08 9.22
N GLY A 83 18.52 8.19 10.37
CA GLY A 83 18.08 9.04 11.48
C GLY A 83 16.83 8.53 12.19
N ILE A 84 16.53 7.24 12.09
CA ILE A 84 15.32 6.60 12.66
C ILE A 84 15.73 5.76 13.86
N SER A 85 15.10 6.00 15.00
CA SER A 85 15.46 5.40 16.29
C SER A 85 14.66 4.15 16.66
N GLN A 86 13.81 3.62 15.77
CA GLN A 86 12.98 2.46 16.08
C GLN A 86 13.75 1.12 15.97
N PRO A 87 13.80 0.30 17.03
CA PRO A 87 14.37 -1.04 17.00
C PRO A 87 13.59 -1.94 16.05
N GLY A 88 14.29 -2.74 15.23
CA GLY A 88 13.68 -3.83 14.47
C GLY A 88 13.50 -3.57 12.96
N TYR A 89 13.15 -2.35 12.54
CA TYR A 89 12.93 -2.08 11.12
C TYR A 89 14.16 -1.48 10.41
N LEU A 90 14.98 -0.68 11.11
CA LEU A 90 16.05 0.11 10.46
C LEU A 90 17.29 0.34 11.34
N SER A 91 17.35 -0.28 12.52
CA SER A 91 18.36 -0.01 13.55
C SER A 91 19.78 -0.55 13.25
N LYS A 92 20.00 -1.17 12.07
CA LYS A 92 21.31 -1.73 11.67
C LYS A 92 21.69 -1.17 10.30
N ARG A 93 22.97 -1.19 9.98
CA ARG A 93 23.57 -0.75 8.70
C ARG A 93 23.00 -1.54 7.50
N MET A 94 21.76 -1.25 7.11
CA MET A 94 21.03 -1.95 6.06
C MET A 94 21.24 -1.31 4.69
N LEU A 95 21.69 -0.06 4.64
CA LEU A 95 21.98 0.65 3.40
C LEU A 95 23.43 1.07 3.33
N ALA A 96 24.08 0.71 2.23
CA ALA A 96 25.42 1.13 1.88
C ALA A 96 25.39 1.93 0.58
N ARG A 97 26.31 2.89 0.45
CA ARG A 97 26.62 3.54 -0.83
C ARG A 97 27.87 2.91 -1.39
N VAL A 98 27.77 2.39 -2.61
CA VAL A 98 28.87 1.79 -3.34
C VAL A 98 29.25 2.73 -4.48
N GLY A 99 30.48 3.24 -4.45
CA GLY A 99 30.97 4.19 -5.44
C GLY A 99 32.48 4.05 -5.69
N PRO A 100 33.02 4.67 -6.74
CA PRO A 100 34.47 4.70 -6.96
C PRO A 100 35.16 5.56 -5.90
N ALA A 101 36.30 5.11 -5.38
CA ALA A 101 37.05 5.83 -4.35
C ALA A 101 37.51 7.24 -4.77
N GLY A 102 37.67 7.49 -6.07
CA GLY A 102 37.99 8.80 -6.64
C GLY A 102 36.79 9.66 -7.00
N GLY A 103 35.57 9.24 -6.64
CA GLY A 103 34.33 9.89 -7.05
C GLY A 103 33.92 9.59 -8.50
N PHE A 104 32.67 9.91 -8.79
CA PHE A 104 32.12 9.79 -10.13
C PHE A 104 32.55 10.97 -11.02
N ARG A 105 32.81 10.70 -12.30
CA ARG A 105 33.13 11.74 -13.30
C ARG A 105 31.86 12.19 -14.02
N PRO A 106 31.59 13.50 -14.10
CA PRO A 106 30.46 14.01 -14.87
C PRO A 106 30.49 13.56 -16.33
N GLY A 107 29.32 13.20 -16.88
CA GLY A 107 29.13 12.74 -18.25
C GLY A 107 29.65 11.32 -18.56
N ALA A 108 30.15 10.59 -17.56
CA ALA A 108 30.58 9.21 -17.73
C ALA A 108 29.44 8.23 -17.37
N ARG A 109 29.43 7.08 -18.05
CA ARG A 109 28.53 5.98 -17.75
C ARG A 109 29.24 4.98 -16.85
N TYR A 110 28.55 4.55 -15.80
CA TYR A 110 29.06 3.58 -14.84
C TYR A 110 28.17 2.34 -14.82
N THR A 111 28.79 1.19 -14.58
CA THR A 111 28.12 -0.04 -14.19
C THR A 111 28.74 -0.53 -12.89
N ILE A 112 27.90 -0.84 -11.92
CA ILE A 112 28.30 -1.46 -10.65
C ILE A 112 27.64 -2.83 -10.58
N SER A 113 28.45 -3.86 -10.29
CA SER A 113 28.00 -5.24 -10.13
C SER A 113 28.46 -5.79 -8.78
N TYR A 114 27.58 -6.53 -8.10
CA TYR A 114 27.87 -7.32 -6.91
C TYR A 114 28.05 -8.78 -7.29
N SER A 115 29.08 -9.44 -6.76
CA SER A 115 29.45 -10.83 -7.09
C SER A 115 29.29 -11.81 -5.93
N GLY A 116 28.75 -11.39 -4.79
CA GLY A 116 28.45 -12.30 -3.68
C GLY A 116 27.16 -13.10 -3.89
N LYS A 117 26.79 -13.91 -2.89
CA LYS A 117 25.55 -14.69 -2.91
C LYS A 117 24.33 -13.75 -2.92
N ALA A 118 23.43 -13.98 -3.86
CA ALA A 118 22.24 -13.14 -4.09
C ALA A 118 21.00 -13.94 -4.46
N ASP A 119 20.95 -15.22 -4.07
CA ASP A 119 19.80 -16.07 -4.32
C ASP A 119 18.56 -15.48 -3.64
N PHE A 120 17.44 -15.42 -4.35
CA PHE A 120 16.15 -14.92 -3.84
C PHE A 120 16.13 -13.44 -3.43
N TRP A 121 17.10 -12.65 -3.88
CA TRP A 121 17.09 -11.21 -3.66
C TRP A 121 16.05 -10.52 -4.54
N ARG A 122 15.31 -9.58 -3.94
CA ARG A 122 14.30 -8.80 -4.65
C ARG A 122 14.90 -7.77 -5.60
N PHE A 123 16.02 -7.14 -5.23
CA PHE A 123 16.65 -6.11 -6.06
C PHE A 123 17.79 -6.67 -6.92
N PRO A 124 18.06 -6.06 -8.10
CA PRO A 124 19.16 -6.49 -8.94
C PRO A 124 20.52 -6.39 -8.26
N THR A 125 21.41 -7.33 -8.58
CA THR A 125 22.84 -7.30 -8.17
C THR A 125 23.69 -6.39 -9.07
N ARG A 126 23.07 -5.71 -10.04
CA ARG A 126 23.75 -4.82 -10.99
C ARG A 126 22.92 -3.57 -11.20
N THR A 127 23.59 -2.42 -11.25
CA THR A 127 23.01 -1.13 -11.63
C THR A 127 23.87 -0.44 -12.70
N SER A 128 23.27 0.43 -13.50
CA SER A 128 23.98 1.22 -14.51
C SER A 128 23.32 2.57 -14.73
N PHE A 129 24.13 3.63 -14.68
CA PHE A 129 23.66 5.01 -14.77
C PHE A 129 24.71 5.91 -15.44
N THR A 130 24.25 7.06 -15.92
CA THR A 130 25.11 8.14 -16.40
C THR A 130 25.17 9.25 -15.36
N ILE A 131 26.35 9.83 -15.15
CA ILE A 131 26.50 10.96 -14.22
C ILE A 131 26.19 12.25 -14.98
N ASP A 132 25.28 13.04 -14.45
CA ASP A 132 24.91 14.31 -15.03
C ASP A 132 26.05 15.33 -14.93
N ALA A 133 26.04 16.32 -15.81
CA ALA A 133 27.03 17.39 -15.80
C ALA A 133 26.89 18.30 -14.56
N ALA A 134 25.64 18.54 -14.14
CA ALA A 134 25.32 19.41 -13.02
C ALA A 134 25.30 18.65 -11.70
N ALA A 135 25.79 19.30 -10.65
CA ALA A 135 25.58 18.85 -9.28
C ALA A 135 24.12 19.14 -8.87
N LEU A 136 23.57 18.27 -8.02
CA LEU A 136 22.30 18.53 -7.37
C LEU A 136 22.52 19.53 -6.24
N GLU A 137 21.85 20.67 -6.31
CA GLU A 137 21.77 21.62 -5.21
C GLU A 137 20.82 21.07 -4.15
N VAL A 138 21.36 20.62 -3.03
CA VAL A 138 20.53 20.02 -1.98
C VAL A 138 19.64 21.10 -1.35
N GLY A 139 18.34 20.88 -1.38
CA GLY A 139 17.32 21.81 -0.88
C GLY A 139 16.45 21.21 0.22
N PRO A 140 15.61 22.03 0.89
CA PRO A 140 14.71 21.55 1.92
C PRO A 140 13.54 20.78 1.33
N TYR A 141 13.09 19.76 2.05
CA TYR A 141 11.85 19.03 1.77
C TYR A 141 10.71 19.51 2.67
N ARG A 142 9.48 19.46 2.15
CA ARG A 142 8.31 19.85 2.93
C ARG A 142 7.23 18.80 2.89
N LEU A 143 6.53 18.63 4.00
CA LEU A 143 5.26 17.92 4.03
C LEU A 143 4.13 18.91 3.85
N ILE A 144 3.20 18.57 2.96
CA ILE A 144 1.94 19.28 2.80
C ILE A 144 0.76 18.31 2.90
N ALA A 145 -0.34 18.74 3.49
CA ALA A 145 -1.58 17.96 3.43
C ALA A 145 -2.07 17.87 1.97
N ALA A 146 -2.48 16.68 1.54
CA ALA A 146 -3.07 16.44 0.23
C ALA A 146 -4.59 16.70 0.21
N GLY A 147 -5.14 17.22 1.31
CA GLY A 147 -6.55 17.54 1.48
C GLY A 147 -6.94 17.57 2.95
N ALA A 148 -8.24 17.76 3.21
CA ALA A 148 -8.79 17.53 4.54
C ALA A 148 -8.82 16.02 4.84
N PRO A 149 -8.69 15.61 6.12
CA PRO A 149 -8.93 14.23 6.51
C PRO A 149 -10.31 13.75 6.05
N LEU A 150 -10.42 12.47 5.70
CA LEU A 150 -11.64 11.89 5.17
C LEU A 150 -11.82 10.46 5.68
N ARG A 151 -13.08 10.07 5.88
CA ARG A 151 -13.45 8.70 6.22
C ARG A 151 -13.40 7.83 4.97
N ARG A 152 -12.70 6.69 5.01
CA ARG A 152 -12.68 5.71 3.91
C ARG A 152 -12.48 4.30 4.43
N LEU A 153 -12.70 3.32 3.56
CA LEU A 153 -12.24 1.96 3.79
C LEU A 153 -10.75 1.91 3.45
N LEU A 154 -9.95 1.49 4.42
CA LEU A 154 -8.52 1.35 4.33
C LEU A 154 -8.17 -0.12 4.47
N GLN A 155 -7.35 -0.63 3.56
CA GLN A 155 -6.88 -1.99 3.64
C GLN A 155 -5.92 -2.13 4.84
N SER A 156 -6.19 -3.03 5.77
CA SER A 156 -5.41 -3.25 7.01
C SER A 156 -5.20 -4.74 7.25
N ASP A 157 -4.15 -5.10 7.98
CA ASP A 157 -3.74 -6.46 8.31
C ASP A 157 -4.38 -7.04 9.58
N GLU A 158 -5.19 -6.25 10.30
CA GLU A 158 -5.54 -6.53 11.70
C GLU A 158 -6.54 -7.67 11.97
N ASN A 159 -7.12 -8.37 10.99
CA ASN A 159 -8.18 -9.36 11.27
C ASN A 159 -7.98 -10.75 10.60
N GLY A 160 -7.09 -11.55 11.19
CA GLY A 160 -7.35 -12.91 11.68
C GLY A 160 -7.70 -14.08 10.72
N GLY A 161 -7.86 -13.86 9.42
CA GLY A 161 -8.16 -14.97 8.49
C GLY A 161 -7.88 -14.72 7.01
N GLY A 162 -7.86 -13.45 6.59
CA GLY A 162 -7.41 -13.02 5.25
C GLY A 162 -6.10 -12.24 5.31
N CYS A 163 -5.37 -12.16 4.20
CA CYS A 163 -4.09 -11.43 4.12
C CYS A 163 -4.23 -9.92 4.29
N TYR A 164 -5.46 -9.44 4.18
CA TYR A 164 -5.88 -8.08 4.42
C TYR A 164 -7.39 -8.03 4.60
N SER A 165 -7.87 -6.98 5.22
CA SER A 165 -9.30 -6.65 5.34
C SER A 165 -9.51 -5.16 5.08
N GLN A 166 -10.71 -4.76 4.68
CA GLN A 166 -11.04 -3.35 4.57
C GLN A 166 -11.61 -2.85 5.89
N GLN A 167 -11.00 -1.84 6.49
CA GLN A 167 -11.44 -1.26 7.74
C GLN A 167 -11.83 0.21 7.56
N ALA A 168 -12.93 0.62 8.18
CA ALA A 168 -13.28 2.03 8.23
C ALA A 168 -12.25 2.81 9.06
N ALA A 169 -11.61 3.80 8.45
CA ALA A 169 -10.63 4.66 9.09
C ALA A 169 -10.87 6.14 8.72
N VAL A 170 -10.45 7.05 9.59
CA VAL A 170 -10.21 8.44 9.17
C VAL A 170 -8.78 8.52 8.67
N VAL A 171 -8.62 8.95 7.41
CA VAL A 171 -7.32 9.02 6.74
C VAL A 171 -7.00 10.47 6.40
N ALA A 172 -5.76 10.87 6.65
CA ALA A 172 -5.20 12.11 6.18
C ALA A 172 -3.99 11.80 5.29
N GLU A 173 -4.10 12.16 4.01
CA GLU A 173 -3.03 12.01 3.04
C GLU A 173 -2.15 13.26 3.02
N PHE A 174 -0.88 13.06 2.73
CA PHE A 174 0.09 14.15 2.59
C PHE A 174 1.12 13.82 1.52
N ASP A 175 1.71 14.87 0.94
CA ASP A 175 2.73 14.75 -0.08
C ASP A 175 4.05 15.38 0.39
N TYR A 176 5.16 14.73 0.08
CA TYR A 176 6.50 15.27 0.13
C TYR A 176 6.70 16.18 -1.08
N ARG A 177 6.81 17.48 -0.82
CA ARG A 177 7.17 18.48 -1.82
C ARG A 177 8.68 18.57 -1.91
N LEU A 178 9.18 18.12 -3.05
CA LEU A 178 10.57 18.26 -3.47
C LEU A 178 10.74 19.54 -4.29
N PRO A 179 11.91 20.19 -4.20
CA PRO A 179 12.31 21.20 -5.19
C PRO A 179 12.30 20.63 -6.62
N GLU A 180 12.02 21.47 -7.63
CA GLU A 180 11.86 21.03 -9.01
C GLU A 180 13.09 20.33 -9.60
N HIS A 181 14.30 20.75 -9.21
CA HIS A 181 15.54 20.16 -9.68
C HIS A 181 15.76 18.69 -9.24
N TYR A 182 14.94 18.17 -8.32
CA TYR A 182 14.91 16.73 -7.98
C TYR A 182 14.09 15.90 -8.97
N ALA A 183 13.36 16.52 -9.91
CA ALA A 183 12.48 15.82 -10.86
C ALA A 183 13.14 14.60 -11.55
N PRO A 184 14.40 14.65 -12.02
CA PRO A 184 15.06 13.51 -12.66
C PRO A 184 15.40 12.36 -11.70
N TYR A 185 15.40 12.60 -10.39
CA TYR A 185 15.87 11.67 -9.37
C TYR A 185 14.75 11.21 -8.41
N ARG A 186 13.49 11.55 -8.69
CA ARG A 186 12.35 11.27 -7.79
C ARG A 186 12.21 9.80 -7.42
N SER A 187 12.51 8.90 -8.34
CA SER A 187 12.44 7.44 -8.13
C SER A 187 13.56 6.89 -7.24
N ALA A 188 14.56 7.71 -6.88
CA ALA A 188 15.66 7.35 -6.00
C ALA A 188 15.59 8.08 -4.64
N MET A 189 14.54 8.87 -4.42
CA MET A 189 14.30 9.52 -3.14
C MET A 189 13.79 8.49 -2.12
N ILE A 190 14.34 8.55 -0.92
CA ILE A 190 13.84 7.78 0.23
C ILE A 190 12.98 8.68 1.10
N TYR A 191 11.87 8.14 1.60
CA TYR A 191 10.89 8.86 2.41
C TYR A 191 10.47 8.04 3.62
N VAL A 192 10.41 8.69 4.78
CA VAL A 192 10.04 8.07 6.04
C VAL A 192 9.18 9.06 6.82
N SER A 193 7.99 8.63 7.22
CA SER A 193 7.06 9.46 7.99
C SER A 193 7.02 8.99 9.44
N GLU A 194 6.87 9.91 10.37
CA GLU A 194 6.80 9.69 11.82
C GLU A 194 5.63 10.49 12.42
N THR A 195 4.92 9.92 13.40
CA THR A 195 3.94 10.62 14.24
C THR A 195 4.56 10.93 15.59
N GLY A 196 4.49 12.20 15.99
CA GLY A 196 4.89 12.64 17.32
C GLY A 196 3.76 12.41 18.33
N HIS A 197 4.11 11.83 19.48
CA HIS A 197 3.22 11.62 20.62
C HIS A 197 3.42 12.72 21.67
N ALA A 198 2.43 12.94 22.52
CA ALA A 198 2.47 13.98 23.57
C ALA A 198 3.61 13.79 24.59
N ASN A 199 4.10 12.56 24.76
CA ASN A 199 5.26 12.21 25.60
C ASN A 199 6.62 12.49 24.93
N GLY A 200 6.63 13.08 23.72
CA GLY A 200 7.83 13.37 22.94
C GLY A 200 8.40 12.17 22.17
N THR A 201 7.79 10.99 22.24
CA THR A 201 8.21 9.83 21.43
C THR A 201 7.69 9.96 20.00
N ALA A 202 8.40 9.37 19.05
CA ALA A 202 7.97 9.31 17.65
C ALA A 202 7.71 7.86 17.24
N SER A 203 6.63 7.63 16.50
CA SER A 203 6.31 6.33 15.90
C SER A 203 6.41 6.40 14.39
N LEU A 204 7.08 5.43 13.75
CA LEU A 204 7.03 5.32 12.29
C LEU A 204 5.58 5.22 11.81
N VAL A 205 5.28 6.02 10.80
CA VAL A 205 4.05 5.95 10.02
C VAL A 205 4.41 5.10 8.81
N ALA A 206 4.06 3.84 8.91
CA ALA A 206 4.21 2.87 7.84
C ALA A 206 2.84 2.27 7.57
N TYR A 207 2.13 2.83 6.59
CA TYR A 207 0.92 2.17 6.13
C TYR A 207 1.30 0.90 5.35
N SER A 208 0.99 -0.26 5.93
CA SER A 208 1.19 -1.56 5.30
C SER A 208 -0.17 -2.13 4.90
N PRO A 209 -0.51 -2.19 3.60
CA PRO A 209 -1.81 -2.74 3.18
C PRO A 209 -1.89 -4.26 3.39
N SER A 210 -0.79 -4.94 3.68
CA SER A 210 -0.77 -6.36 4.01
C SER A 210 0.44 -6.73 4.87
N GLN A 211 0.38 -7.87 5.57
CA GLN A 211 1.52 -8.42 6.31
C GLN A 211 2.68 -8.83 5.38
N CYS A 212 2.38 -9.09 4.10
CA CYS A 212 3.35 -9.55 3.11
C CYS A 212 4.10 -8.43 2.39
N GLN A 213 3.67 -7.18 2.58
CA GLN A 213 4.33 -6.00 2.05
C GLN A 213 4.71 -5.08 3.19
N PRO A 214 5.57 -5.54 4.13
CA PRO A 214 6.01 -4.67 5.21
C PRO A 214 6.67 -3.42 4.62
N TRP A 215 6.71 -2.38 5.45
CA TRP A 215 7.44 -1.17 5.14
C TRP A 215 8.83 -1.48 4.58
N ALA A 216 9.16 -0.91 3.43
CA ALA A 216 10.45 -1.04 2.80
C ALA A 216 10.91 0.34 2.32
N LEU A 217 12.22 0.51 2.20
CA LEU A 217 12.87 1.78 1.83
C LEU A 217 12.43 2.32 0.46
N HIS A 218 11.79 1.48 -0.36
CA HIS A 218 11.27 1.79 -1.69
C HIS A 218 9.74 1.85 -1.76
N THR A 219 9.00 1.28 -0.80
CA THR A 219 7.53 1.08 -0.89
C THR A 219 6.71 2.27 -0.44
N ASN A 220 7.25 3.17 0.37
CA ASN A 220 6.52 4.37 0.81
C ASN A 220 6.17 5.36 -0.31
N THR A 221 6.55 5.08 -1.57
CA THR A 221 6.33 5.99 -2.70
C THR A 221 5.92 5.34 -4.00
N ASP A 222 5.11 4.29 -3.96
CA ASP A 222 4.40 3.84 -5.17
C ASP A 222 3.59 4.97 -5.85
N ARG A 223 3.48 6.16 -5.22
CA ARG A 223 2.88 7.39 -5.77
C ARG A 223 3.77 8.63 -5.72
N GLY A 224 5.11 8.50 -5.72
CA GLY A 224 6.02 9.65 -5.93
C GLY A 224 6.05 10.65 -4.79
N GLY A 225 6.18 10.16 -3.55
CA GLY A 225 6.25 11.00 -2.35
C GLY A 225 4.89 11.23 -1.66
N ARG A 226 3.88 10.40 -1.91
CA ARG A 226 2.61 10.47 -1.18
C ARG A 226 2.56 9.40 -0.10
N ASP A 227 2.09 9.77 1.07
CA ASP A 227 1.92 8.89 2.22
C ASP A 227 0.65 9.30 3.00
N LEU A 228 0.31 8.54 4.04
CA LEU A 228 -0.89 8.76 4.84
C LEU A 228 -0.71 8.39 6.30
N VAL A 229 -1.45 9.07 7.16
CA VAL A 229 -1.75 8.62 8.53
C VAL A 229 -3.22 8.28 8.64
N HIS A 230 -3.54 7.34 9.52
CA HIS A 230 -4.91 6.96 9.79
C HIS A 230 -5.15 6.73 11.27
N THR A 231 -6.41 6.77 11.65
CA THR A 231 -6.91 6.52 13.01
C THR A 231 -8.26 5.82 12.93
N SER A 232 -8.76 5.33 14.07
CA SER A 232 -10.08 4.73 14.18
C SER A 232 -11.15 5.67 13.62
N CYS A 233 -12.04 5.15 12.77
CA CYS A 233 -13.13 5.95 12.23
C CYS A 233 -14.10 6.41 13.33
N GLU A 234 -14.41 5.51 14.27
CA GLU A 234 -15.39 5.75 15.32
C GLU A 234 -14.82 6.63 16.44
N GLN A 235 -13.51 6.51 16.70
CA GLN A 235 -12.81 7.24 17.76
C GLN A 235 -11.49 7.82 17.22
N PRO A 236 -11.54 8.91 16.43
CA PRO A 236 -10.37 9.45 15.74
C PRO A 236 -9.25 9.96 16.67
N GLY A 237 -9.54 10.16 17.96
CA GLY A 237 -8.56 10.61 18.94
C GLY A 237 -8.20 12.10 18.80
N PRO A 238 -7.17 12.56 19.52
CA PRO A 238 -6.69 13.93 19.44
C PRO A 238 -5.92 14.20 18.12
N PRO A 239 -5.68 15.47 17.76
CA PRO A 239 -4.79 15.83 16.68
C PRO A 239 -3.38 15.23 16.84
N VAL A 240 -2.75 14.89 15.73
CA VAL A 240 -1.40 14.34 15.69
C VAL A 240 -0.46 15.25 14.93
N THR A 241 0.82 15.26 15.31
CA THR A 241 1.88 15.91 14.54
C THR A 241 2.58 14.88 13.67
N VAL A 242 2.58 15.07 12.37
CA VAL A 242 3.35 14.26 11.42
C VAL A 242 4.63 14.99 11.04
N ARG A 243 5.74 14.27 11.03
CA ARG A 243 7.03 14.74 10.55
C ARG A 243 7.58 13.72 9.56
N GLY A 244 8.09 14.21 8.45
CA GLY A 244 8.75 13.39 7.44
C GLY A 244 10.26 13.52 7.50
N ARG A 245 10.95 12.53 6.96
CA ARG A 245 12.36 12.52 6.61
C ARG A 245 12.47 12.13 5.14
N ALA A 246 13.20 12.91 4.37
CA ALA A 246 13.42 12.63 2.96
C ALA A 246 14.86 12.92 2.55
N GLY A 247 15.34 12.27 1.50
CA GLY A 247 16.67 12.53 0.96
C GLY A 247 17.02 11.66 -0.24
N LEU A 248 17.92 12.17 -1.08
CA LEU A 248 18.61 11.39 -2.10
C LEU A 248 19.92 10.90 -1.50
N LEU A 249 19.90 9.73 -0.85
CA LEU A 249 21.07 9.27 -0.08
C LEU A 249 22.28 8.95 -0.97
N GLU A 250 22.13 8.78 -2.28
CA GLU A 250 23.25 8.75 -3.22
C GLU A 250 24.11 10.03 -3.14
N VAL A 251 23.54 11.16 -2.74
CA VAL A 251 24.23 12.46 -2.59
C VAL A 251 24.41 12.83 -1.12
N GLU A 252 23.34 12.69 -0.33
CA GLU A 252 23.24 13.15 1.05
C GLU A 252 23.71 12.09 2.05
N ASP A 253 24.30 12.52 3.17
CA ASP A 253 24.75 11.59 4.22
C ASP A 253 23.64 11.18 5.18
N ARG A 254 22.53 11.92 5.20
CA ARG A 254 21.40 11.66 6.09
C ARG A 254 20.08 12.08 5.44
N LEU A 255 18.98 11.47 5.85
CA LEU A 255 17.66 12.01 5.52
C LEU A 255 17.43 13.34 6.24
N GLN A 256 17.00 14.36 5.50
CA GLN A 256 16.64 15.66 6.06
C GLN A 256 15.24 15.63 6.65
N VAL A 257 15.09 16.30 7.79
CA VAL A 257 13.81 16.46 8.47
C VAL A 257 12.98 17.54 7.77
N THR A 258 11.71 17.23 7.53
CA THR A 258 10.71 18.15 6.97
C THR A 258 10.09 19.05 8.06
N ASN A 259 9.21 19.96 7.66
CA ASN A 259 8.35 20.68 8.62
C ASN A 259 7.38 19.73 9.34
N ASP A 260 6.94 20.15 10.53
CA ASP A 260 5.84 19.50 11.24
C ASP A 260 4.51 19.81 10.53
N LEU A 261 3.71 18.77 10.31
CA LEU A 261 2.38 18.82 9.73
C LEU A 261 1.36 18.44 10.80
N GLN A 262 0.54 19.40 11.21
CA GLN A 262 -0.54 19.15 12.16
C GLN A 262 -1.75 18.54 11.46
N ILE A 263 -2.21 17.39 11.94
CA ILE A 263 -3.35 16.68 11.38
C ILE A 263 -4.42 16.54 12.46
N ASP A 264 -5.56 17.14 12.19
CA ASP A 264 -6.73 17.10 13.06
C ASP A 264 -7.82 16.23 12.41
N PHE A 265 -7.87 14.96 12.80
CA PHE A 265 -8.82 13.99 12.26
C PHE A 265 -10.29 14.34 12.55
N SER A 266 -10.57 15.19 13.55
CA SER A 266 -11.93 15.64 13.84
C SER A 266 -12.54 16.49 12.71
N ARG A 267 -11.68 17.06 11.84
CA ARG A 267 -12.10 17.82 10.66
C ARG A 267 -12.62 16.96 9.52
N ALA A 268 -12.49 15.64 9.61
CA ALA A 268 -13.12 14.77 8.64
C ALA A 268 -14.62 15.00 8.64
N ALA A 269 -15.17 15.37 7.49
CA ALA A 269 -16.59 15.62 7.31
C ALA A 269 -17.41 14.49 7.94
N ALA A 270 -18.45 14.84 8.71
CA ALA A 270 -19.34 13.88 9.34
C ALA A 270 -19.72 12.78 8.35
N GLY A 271 -19.55 11.53 8.77
CA GLY A 271 -19.71 10.41 7.87
C GLY A 271 -19.72 9.09 8.61
N ALA A 272 -20.25 8.10 7.91
CA ALA A 272 -20.31 6.71 8.29
C ALA A 272 -18.96 6.07 8.64
N CYS A 273 -18.99 5.12 9.57
CA CYS A 273 -17.86 4.26 9.94
C CYS A 273 -18.10 2.77 9.66
N THR A 274 -18.95 2.48 8.68
CA THR A 274 -19.16 1.15 8.10
C THR A 274 -19.16 1.27 6.59
N ALA A 275 -18.76 0.22 5.88
CA ALA A 275 -18.72 0.26 4.42
C ALA A 275 -20.06 0.64 3.80
N THR A 276 -21.14 0.01 4.27
CA THR A 276 -22.48 0.25 3.76
C THR A 276 -22.97 1.66 4.05
N ALA A 277 -22.69 2.19 5.25
CA ALA A 277 -23.09 3.56 5.55
C ALA A 277 -22.26 4.56 4.73
N MET A 278 -20.96 4.30 4.49
CA MET A 278 -20.14 5.13 3.59
C MET A 278 -20.68 5.09 2.16
N LEU A 279 -21.12 3.93 1.68
CA LEU A 279 -21.72 3.79 0.36
C LEU A 279 -23.06 4.54 0.27
N ASN A 280 -23.90 4.47 1.31
CA ASN A 280 -25.15 5.23 1.39
C ASN A 280 -24.89 6.74 1.33
N ASP A 281 -23.93 7.24 2.12
CA ASP A 281 -23.54 8.66 2.12
C ASP A 281 -23.02 9.11 0.75
N THR A 282 -22.22 8.26 0.09
CA THR A 282 -21.63 8.55 -1.21
C THR A 282 -22.70 8.58 -2.31
N VAL A 283 -23.66 7.66 -2.29
CA VAL A 283 -24.83 7.68 -3.19
C VAL A 283 -25.68 8.93 -2.97
N ALA A 284 -25.93 9.30 -1.72
CA ALA A 284 -26.70 10.51 -1.40
C ALA A 284 -26.05 11.79 -1.94
N ARG A 285 -24.72 11.81 -2.10
CA ARG A 285 -23.94 12.91 -2.67
C ARG A 285 -23.74 12.82 -4.19
N ALA A 286 -24.25 11.76 -4.83
CA ALA A 286 -24.07 11.48 -6.26
C ALA A 286 -22.58 11.41 -6.70
N ASP A 287 -21.67 11.01 -5.82
CA ASP A 287 -20.24 10.88 -6.13
C ASP A 287 -19.95 9.54 -6.82
N THR A 288 -20.16 9.52 -8.14
CA THR A 288 -20.03 8.31 -8.97
C THR A 288 -18.62 7.71 -8.97
N ALA A 289 -17.58 8.53 -8.89
CA ALA A 289 -16.21 8.05 -8.84
C ALA A 289 -15.96 7.27 -7.55
N ARG A 290 -16.44 7.81 -6.42
CA ARG A 290 -16.28 7.17 -5.12
C ARG A 290 -17.20 5.97 -4.92
N ILE A 291 -18.38 5.94 -5.54
CA ILE A 291 -19.21 4.72 -5.58
C ILE A 291 -18.44 3.57 -6.21
N LYS A 292 -17.80 3.80 -7.36
CA LYS A 292 -17.01 2.77 -8.06
C LYS A 292 -15.90 2.20 -7.18
N GLN A 293 -15.18 3.08 -6.49
CA GLN A 293 -14.13 2.68 -5.54
C GLN A 293 -14.70 1.87 -4.37
N LEU A 294 -15.74 2.37 -3.71
CA LEU A 294 -16.26 1.78 -2.47
C LEU A 294 -16.95 0.44 -2.68
N VAL A 295 -17.51 0.13 -3.86
CA VAL A 295 -18.26 -1.12 -4.06
C VAL A 295 -17.38 -2.36 -3.81
N CYS A 296 -16.16 -2.38 -4.35
CA CYS A 296 -15.23 -3.48 -4.13
C CYS A 296 -14.63 -3.48 -2.72
N GLU A 297 -14.32 -2.30 -2.18
CA GLU A 297 -13.80 -2.17 -0.82
C GLU A 297 -14.85 -2.64 0.21
N ALA A 298 -16.12 -2.30 0.01
CA ALA A 298 -17.23 -2.62 0.91
C ALA A 298 -17.49 -4.11 1.03
N ALA A 299 -17.36 -4.84 -0.09
CA ALA A 299 -17.48 -6.29 -0.12
C ALA A 299 -16.43 -6.99 0.76
N ARG A 300 -15.30 -6.32 1.02
CA ARG A 300 -14.15 -6.86 1.76
C ARG A 300 -14.03 -6.32 3.19
N GLU A 301 -15.01 -5.54 3.65
CA GLU A 301 -15.11 -5.21 5.08
C GLU A 301 -15.47 -6.48 5.85
N PRO A 302 -14.77 -6.81 6.96
CA PRO A 302 -15.11 -7.95 7.80
C PRO A 302 -16.59 -7.98 8.19
N PHE A 303 -17.13 -9.18 8.35
CA PHE A 303 -18.46 -9.34 8.94
C PHE A 303 -18.42 -8.84 10.38
N ARG A 304 -19.40 -8.00 10.75
CA ARG A 304 -19.60 -7.63 12.15
C ARG A 304 -20.44 -8.70 12.82
N GLU A 305 -19.77 -9.60 13.52
CA GLU A 305 -20.44 -10.68 14.29
C GLU A 305 -21.05 -10.16 15.61
N ASP A 306 -20.60 -9.00 16.11
CA ASP A 306 -21.12 -8.43 17.35
C ASP A 306 -22.45 -7.67 17.13
N SER A 307 -23.51 -8.22 17.73
CA SER A 307 -24.87 -7.67 17.81
C SER A 307 -24.99 -6.26 18.41
N SER A 308 -23.96 -5.78 19.12
CA SER A 308 -23.95 -4.44 19.71
C SER A 308 -23.79 -3.32 18.69
N GLN A 309 -23.18 -3.62 17.53
CA GLN A 309 -23.02 -2.67 16.43
C GLN A 309 -24.13 -2.87 15.40
N ARG A 310 -25.02 -1.88 15.26
CA ARG A 310 -26.10 -1.93 14.26
C ARG A 310 -25.50 -2.11 12.86
N VAL A 311 -25.77 -3.25 12.24
CA VAL A 311 -25.52 -3.48 10.82
C VAL A 311 -26.17 -2.34 10.03
N SER A 312 -25.36 -1.56 9.32
CA SER A 312 -25.89 -0.62 8.35
C SER A 312 -26.21 -1.39 7.09
N LEU A 313 -27.49 -1.53 6.77
CA LEU A 313 -27.92 -2.13 5.51
C LEU A 313 -28.06 -1.04 4.41
N PRO A 314 -27.99 -1.39 3.11
CA PRO A 314 -27.98 -0.40 2.01
C PRO A 314 -29.35 0.24 1.79
N THR A 315 -29.45 1.57 1.68
CA THR A 315 -30.74 2.22 1.41
C THR A 315 -31.34 1.77 0.06
N VAL A 316 -32.65 1.93 -0.12
CA VAL A 316 -33.30 1.67 -1.43
C VAL A 316 -32.67 2.52 -2.53
N ALA A 317 -32.33 3.78 -2.23
CA ALA A 317 -31.65 4.67 -3.17
C ALA A 317 -30.27 4.13 -3.58
N THR A 318 -29.51 3.58 -2.62
CA THR A 318 -28.24 2.89 -2.87
C THR A 318 -28.44 1.70 -3.79
N LEU A 319 -29.38 0.81 -3.48
CA LEU A 319 -29.64 -0.38 -4.30
C LEU A 319 -30.05 -0.02 -5.72
N LEU A 320 -30.94 0.96 -5.91
CA LEU A 320 -31.36 1.43 -7.23
C LEU A 320 -30.21 2.09 -8.00
N THR A 321 -29.35 2.83 -7.31
CA THR A 321 -28.18 3.48 -7.92
C THR A 321 -27.18 2.43 -8.41
N LEU A 322 -26.86 1.43 -7.59
CA LEU A 322 -25.98 0.32 -7.98
C LEU A 322 -26.56 -0.46 -9.16
N LEU A 323 -27.87 -0.74 -9.15
CA LEU A 323 -28.54 -1.41 -10.27
C LEU A 323 -28.41 -0.60 -11.58
N ARG A 324 -28.57 0.73 -11.52
CA ARG A 324 -28.38 1.61 -12.69
C ARG A 324 -26.92 1.68 -13.14
N MET A 325 -25.99 1.59 -12.20
CA MET A 325 -24.54 1.67 -12.46
C MET A 325 -23.91 0.32 -12.82
N ARG A 326 -24.65 -0.79 -12.83
CA ARG A 326 -24.11 -2.15 -12.99
C ARG A 326 -23.14 -2.33 -14.17
N GLY A 327 -23.41 -1.70 -15.32
CA GLY A 327 -22.54 -1.78 -16.51
C GLY A 327 -21.21 -1.02 -16.37
N GLN A 328 -21.00 -0.33 -15.25
CA GLN A 328 -19.80 0.44 -14.92
C GLN A 328 -19.10 -0.06 -13.66
N LEU A 329 -19.62 -1.12 -13.04
CA LEU A 329 -19.12 -1.69 -11.80
C LEU A 329 -18.58 -3.09 -12.10
N GLU A 330 -17.55 -3.50 -11.37
CA GLU A 330 -17.05 -4.87 -11.47
C GLU A 330 -18.11 -5.83 -10.92
N GLN A 331 -18.51 -6.78 -11.76
CA GLN A 331 -19.60 -7.70 -11.46
C GLN A 331 -19.30 -8.52 -10.20
N GLU A 332 -18.07 -9.03 -10.09
CA GLU A 332 -17.58 -9.78 -8.93
C GLU A 332 -17.76 -8.98 -7.62
N CYS A 333 -17.48 -7.67 -7.64
CA CYS A 333 -17.64 -6.83 -6.46
C CYS A 333 -19.10 -6.66 -6.05
N ILE A 334 -20.02 -6.56 -7.02
CA ILE A 334 -21.46 -6.49 -6.74
C ILE A 334 -21.97 -7.79 -6.14
N ASP A 335 -21.52 -8.93 -6.65
CA ASP A 335 -21.95 -10.24 -6.17
C ASP A 335 -21.45 -10.49 -4.74
N MET A 336 -20.18 -10.18 -4.46
CA MET A 336 -19.63 -10.25 -3.11
C MET A 336 -20.34 -9.30 -2.14
N LEU A 337 -20.62 -8.06 -2.54
CA LEU A 337 -21.31 -7.08 -1.71
C LEU A 337 -22.76 -7.50 -1.42
N SER A 338 -23.47 -8.03 -2.43
CA SER A 338 -24.82 -8.58 -2.27
C SER A 338 -24.83 -9.80 -1.35
N TYR A 339 -23.84 -10.69 -1.47
CA TYR A 339 -23.65 -11.81 -0.56
C TYR A 339 -23.43 -11.32 0.88
N LYS A 340 -22.53 -10.35 1.09
CA LYS A 340 -22.26 -9.76 2.40
C LYS A 340 -23.54 -9.21 3.04
N TRP A 341 -24.30 -8.39 2.31
CA TRP A 341 -25.55 -7.83 2.84
C TRP A 341 -26.62 -8.88 3.15
N ARG A 342 -26.71 -9.97 2.37
CA ARG A 342 -27.62 -11.09 2.68
C ARG A 342 -27.22 -11.78 3.97
N ALA A 343 -25.93 -12.06 4.16
CA ALA A 343 -25.43 -12.68 5.38
C ALA A 343 -25.66 -11.76 6.60
N GLU A 344 -25.30 -10.48 6.51
CA GLU A 344 -25.51 -9.52 7.59
C GLU A 344 -26.99 -9.33 7.93
N LEU A 345 -27.88 -9.36 6.94
CA LEU A 345 -29.33 -9.33 7.15
C LEU A 345 -29.82 -10.59 7.89
N GLN A 346 -29.31 -11.77 7.53
CA GLN A 346 -29.64 -13.03 8.23
C GLN A 346 -29.21 -12.99 9.70
N TYR A 347 -28.04 -12.42 10.00
CA TYR A 347 -27.58 -12.24 11.38
C TYR A 347 -28.39 -11.20 12.15
N ALA A 348 -28.65 -10.03 11.55
CA ALA A 348 -29.38 -8.94 12.19
C ALA A 348 -30.84 -9.30 12.47
N SER A 349 -31.44 -10.18 11.66
CA SER A 349 -32.86 -10.50 11.78
C SER A 349 -33.19 -11.49 12.89
N GLY A 350 -32.23 -12.32 13.34
CA GLY A 350 -32.43 -13.33 14.38
C GLY A 350 -33.69 -14.21 14.19
N PRO A 351 -34.02 -15.09 15.14
CA PRO A 351 -35.30 -15.81 15.11
C PRO A 351 -36.51 -14.97 15.58
N LEU A 352 -36.32 -13.72 16.01
CA LEU A 352 -37.30 -12.97 16.82
C LEU A 352 -38.03 -11.80 16.13
N LEU A 353 -37.72 -11.43 14.88
CA LEU A 353 -38.43 -10.32 14.22
C LEU A 353 -39.79 -10.76 13.65
N GLY A 354 -40.86 -10.11 14.12
CA GLY A 354 -42.25 -10.33 13.73
C GLY A 354 -42.55 -10.03 12.25
N THR A 355 -43.73 -10.49 11.81
CA THR A 355 -44.19 -10.54 10.40
C THR A 355 -44.10 -9.24 9.62
N ALA A 356 -44.22 -8.06 10.25
CA ALA A 356 -44.16 -6.77 9.55
C ALA A 356 -42.73 -6.39 9.10
N LEU A 357 -41.70 -6.68 9.89
CA LEU A 357 -40.30 -6.47 9.49
C LEU A 357 -39.89 -7.43 8.38
N ARG A 358 -40.41 -8.67 8.39
CA ARG A 358 -40.21 -9.64 7.31
C ARG A 358 -40.69 -9.14 5.94
N VAL A 359 -41.72 -8.30 5.84
CA VAL A 359 -42.24 -7.83 4.53
C VAL A 359 -41.32 -6.77 3.91
N ALA A 360 -40.87 -5.79 4.69
CA ALA A 360 -39.89 -4.80 4.23
C ALA A 360 -38.53 -5.45 3.94
N ASP A 361 -38.13 -6.41 4.78
CA ASP A 361 -36.92 -7.21 4.54
C ASP A 361 -37.08 -8.13 3.33
N ASN A 362 -38.28 -8.67 3.05
CA ASN A 362 -38.51 -9.45 1.84
C ASN A 362 -38.40 -8.60 0.57
N ALA A 363 -38.90 -7.37 0.55
CA ALA A 363 -38.74 -6.49 -0.61
C ALA A 363 -37.25 -6.15 -0.86
N ARG A 364 -36.49 -5.87 0.21
CA ARG A 364 -35.06 -5.60 0.14
C ARG A 364 -34.25 -6.85 -0.24
N THR A 365 -34.59 -8.00 0.33
CA THR A 365 -34.01 -9.30 0.01
C THR A 365 -34.30 -9.68 -1.43
N ASN A 366 -35.53 -9.46 -1.91
CA ASN A 366 -35.88 -9.63 -3.31
C ASN A 366 -35.09 -8.68 -4.21
N LEU A 367 -34.84 -7.43 -3.79
CA LEU A 367 -34.01 -6.51 -4.58
C LEU A 367 -32.53 -6.92 -4.61
N LEU A 368 -31.98 -7.39 -3.49
CA LEU A 368 -30.64 -7.97 -3.39
C LEU A 368 -30.52 -9.26 -4.23
N TYR A 369 -31.57 -10.08 -4.20
CA TYR A 369 -31.70 -11.29 -5.01
C TYR A 369 -31.81 -10.94 -6.49
N ILE A 370 -32.61 -9.95 -6.87
CA ILE A 370 -32.72 -9.46 -8.26
C ILE A 370 -31.38 -8.90 -8.73
N ILE A 371 -30.68 -8.12 -7.90
CA ILE A 371 -29.34 -7.60 -8.21
C ILE A 371 -28.37 -8.76 -8.43
N GLY A 372 -28.45 -9.85 -7.65
CA GLY A 372 -27.60 -11.03 -7.81
C GLY A 372 -27.99 -12.00 -8.94
N ASN A 373 -29.28 -12.11 -9.31
CA ASN A 373 -29.74 -13.08 -10.33
C ASN A 373 -30.01 -12.46 -11.71
N LEU A 374 -30.21 -11.14 -11.82
CA LEU A 374 -30.19 -10.47 -13.13
C LEU A 374 -28.80 -10.47 -13.79
N VAL A 375 -27.78 -10.91 -13.05
CA VAL A 375 -26.39 -11.14 -13.48
C VAL A 375 -26.31 -12.27 -14.51
N ASP A 376 -27.08 -13.33 -14.30
CA ASP A 376 -27.07 -14.50 -15.19
C ASP A 376 -27.88 -14.26 -16.48
N ALA A 377 -28.85 -13.34 -16.44
CA ALA A 377 -29.76 -13.08 -17.56
C ALA A 377 -29.21 -12.10 -18.62
N VAL A 378 -28.10 -11.39 -18.35
CA VAL A 378 -27.59 -10.32 -19.23
C VAL A 378 -26.12 -10.50 -19.62
N SER A 379 -25.47 -11.62 -19.27
CA SER A 379 -24.21 -11.97 -19.94
C SER A 379 -24.48 -12.17 -21.44
N PRO A 380 -23.98 -11.30 -22.34
CA PRO A 380 -24.08 -11.58 -23.77
C PRO A 380 -23.34 -12.89 -23.99
N ALA A 381 -24.02 -13.88 -24.57
CA ALA A 381 -23.38 -15.12 -24.99
C ALA A 381 -22.11 -14.75 -25.77
N THR A 382 -20.94 -15.07 -25.21
CA THR A 382 -19.65 -14.89 -25.87
C THR A 382 -19.78 -15.57 -27.23
N PRO A 383 -19.73 -14.83 -28.35
CA PRO A 383 -19.88 -15.48 -29.65
C PRO A 383 -18.75 -16.49 -29.79
N PRO A 384 -19.04 -17.71 -30.26
CA PRO A 384 -18.01 -18.74 -30.43
C PRO A 384 -16.90 -18.16 -31.30
N SER A 385 -15.66 -18.22 -30.83
CA SER A 385 -14.52 -17.77 -31.60
C SER A 385 -14.50 -18.55 -32.91
N SER A 386 -14.82 -17.90 -34.02
CA SER A 386 -14.63 -18.51 -35.33
C SER A 386 -13.14 -18.57 -35.59
N THR A 387 -12.53 -19.72 -35.30
CA THR A 387 -11.29 -20.14 -35.93
C THR A 387 -11.52 -20.13 -37.44
N LYS A 388 -10.94 -19.15 -38.13
CA LYS A 388 -10.77 -19.21 -39.58
C LYS A 388 -9.42 -19.89 -39.86
N ASN A 389 -9.50 -20.91 -40.71
CA ASN A 389 -8.39 -21.58 -41.38
C ASN A 389 -7.52 -20.62 -42.17
#